data_AF-A0A8C9J282-F1
#
_entry.id   AF-A0A8C9J282-F1
#
_cell.length_a   1.000
_cell.length_b   1.000
_cell.length_c   1.000
_cell.angle_alpha   90.00
_cell.angle_beta   90.00
_cell.angle_gamma   90.00
#
_symmetry.space_group_name_H-M   'P 1'
#
loop_
_entity.id
_entity.type
_entity.pdbx_description
1 polymer ?
#
loop_
_entity_poly.entity_id
_entity_poly.type
_entity_poly.pdbx_seq_one_letter_code
_entity_poly.pdbx_strand_id
1 'polypeptide(L)'
;MKLLAKIICLMLWAICVAEDCKELPPRKNTEILIGSWPDQTYEEGTEAIYKCRPGYRSLGNIVMVCRKGEWVALNPLRKCQKRPCGYPGDTPFGYFNLIGGNVFEYGVKAVYTCNEGYQLLGEINYRECDTDGWTNDIPICEEISCKSPDVIHGSPISQKIIYKENERFQYKCNMGYEYSERGDSVCTESGWHPLPSCEEKTCNAPYIPNGVYSPLRIKHRTGDEIRYQCINGFYPATRGNTAKCTSTGWIPAPRCTLRPCDYPNIKHGGLYYESIRRPYFPVPVGKHFSYYCDEHFETPSRSYWDYIYCTQNGWSPAVPCLRKCYFPYLENGYNENNGRKFVQGNSIEVACHPGYSLPKEQTTVTCTENGWSPPPRCIRVRFTH
;
A
#
# COMPACT_ATOMS: atom_id res chain seq x y z
N MET A 1 -8.82 95.39 99.05
CA MET A 1 -9.67 96.02 98.03
C MET A 1 -9.46 95.29 96.71
N LYS A 2 -10.55 94.80 96.12
CA LYS A 2 -10.60 94.10 94.82
C LYS A 2 -10.33 95.05 93.66
N LEU A 3 -9.74 94.55 92.57
CA LEU A 3 -10.01 94.91 91.17
C LEU A 3 -9.23 93.90 90.29
N LEU A 4 -9.84 92.81 89.80
CA LEU A 4 -10.67 92.61 88.59
C LEU A 4 -9.91 92.51 87.26
N ALA A 5 -10.10 91.34 86.62
CA ALA A 5 -10.06 91.03 85.18
C ALA A 5 -8.67 90.82 84.55
N LYS A 6 -8.41 89.86 83.66
CA LYS A 6 -9.26 89.07 82.75
C LYS A 6 -8.72 87.65 82.59
N ILE A 7 -9.62 86.67 82.62
CA ILE A 7 -9.38 85.29 82.16
C ILE A 7 -9.63 85.28 80.66
N ILE A 8 -8.58 85.01 79.87
CA ILE A 8 -8.71 84.73 78.44
C ILE A 8 -8.80 83.21 78.30
N CYS A 9 -10.01 82.71 78.11
CA CYS A 9 -10.29 81.32 77.80
C CYS A 9 -10.15 81.13 76.28
N LEU A 10 -9.01 80.63 75.82
CA LEU A 10 -8.79 80.23 74.43
C LEU A 10 -9.52 78.90 74.20
N MET A 11 -10.72 78.99 73.65
CA MET A 11 -11.45 77.87 73.07
C MET A 11 -10.68 77.40 71.82
N LEU A 12 -9.81 76.40 71.99
CA LEU A 12 -9.36 75.54 70.89
C LEU A 12 -10.56 74.70 70.47
N TRP A 13 -11.43 75.27 69.64
CA TRP A 13 -12.29 74.48 68.77
C TRP A 13 -11.36 73.77 67.78
N ALA A 14 -11.04 72.52 68.08
CA ALA A 14 -10.62 71.57 67.07
C ALA A 14 -11.79 71.44 66.09
N ILE A 15 -11.77 72.25 65.03
CA ILE A 15 -12.58 72.01 63.85
C ILE A 15 -12.03 70.69 63.28
N CYS A 16 -12.73 69.58 63.54
CA CYS A 16 -12.54 68.37 62.77
C CYS A 16 -12.94 68.72 61.35
N VAL A 17 -11.98 69.11 60.51
CA VAL A 17 -12.19 69.25 59.08
C VAL A 17 -12.42 67.84 58.56
N ALA A 18 -13.66 67.53 58.20
CA ALA A 18 -13.97 66.34 57.42
C ALA A 18 -13.21 66.45 56.10
N GLU A 19 -12.46 65.41 55.74
CA GLU A 19 -11.58 65.42 54.57
C GLU A 19 -12.19 64.54 53.48
N ASP A 20 -12.51 65.16 52.34
CA ASP A 20 -13.23 64.53 51.24
C ASP A 20 -12.31 63.66 50.36
N CYS A 21 -12.85 62.59 49.79
CA CYS A 21 -12.13 61.70 48.89
C CYS A 21 -12.04 62.32 47.50
N LYS A 22 -10.82 62.52 47.00
CA LYS A 22 -10.55 63.13 45.67
C LYS A 22 -10.54 62.12 44.53
N GLU A 23 -10.42 60.84 44.84
CA GLU A 23 -10.34 59.76 43.87
C GLU A 23 -11.66 58.96 43.81
N LEU A 24 -11.92 58.38 42.65
CA LEU A 24 -13.03 57.44 42.46
C LEU A 24 -12.92 56.25 43.42
N PRO A 25 -14.05 55.65 43.82
CA PRO A 25 -14.03 54.41 44.58
C PRO A 25 -13.19 53.33 43.87
N PRO A 26 -12.36 52.59 44.62
CA PRO A 26 -11.37 51.68 44.03
C PRO A 26 -12.04 50.53 43.26
N ARG A 27 -11.75 50.44 41.96
CA ARG A 27 -12.21 49.31 41.13
C ARG A 27 -11.32 48.09 41.34
N LYS A 28 -11.95 46.92 41.49
CA LYS A 28 -11.28 45.63 41.65
C LYS A 28 -11.71 44.64 40.57
N ASN A 29 -10.90 43.60 40.37
CA ASN A 29 -11.14 42.59 39.34
C ASN A 29 -12.25 41.60 39.71
N THR A 30 -12.60 41.47 40.99
CA THR A 30 -13.59 40.52 41.51
C THR A 30 -14.95 41.15 41.82
N GLU A 31 -14.99 42.47 41.86
CA GLU A 31 -16.15 43.29 42.20
C GLU A 31 -16.58 44.18 41.02
N ILE A 32 -17.84 44.59 41.04
CA ILE A 32 -18.46 45.57 40.17
C ILE A 32 -19.01 46.68 41.07
N LEU A 33 -18.52 47.90 40.86
CA LEU A 33 -19.04 49.09 41.53
C LEU A 33 -20.45 49.38 40.98
N ILE A 34 -21.43 49.51 41.88
CA ILE A 34 -22.84 49.72 41.50
C ILE A 34 -23.09 51.23 41.36
N GLY A 35 -23.81 51.62 40.30
CA GLY A 35 -24.21 53.00 40.06
C GLY A 35 -23.23 53.79 39.18
N SER A 36 -23.51 55.07 39.01
CA SER A 36 -22.69 56.01 38.22
C SER A 36 -21.83 56.84 39.16
N TRP A 37 -20.53 56.85 38.92
CA TRP A 37 -19.53 57.51 39.76
C TRP A 37 -18.73 58.49 38.86
N PRO A 38 -19.15 59.76 38.78
CA PRO A 38 -18.48 60.77 37.96
C PRO A 38 -17.12 61.16 38.56
N ASP A 39 -16.23 61.70 37.73
CA ASP A 39 -14.91 62.15 38.17
C ASP A 39 -15.03 63.49 38.92
N GLN A 40 -15.26 63.39 40.24
CA GLN A 40 -15.49 64.51 41.15
C GLN A 40 -15.03 64.16 42.57
N THR A 41 -15.01 65.13 43.47
CA THR A 41 -14.75 64.93 44.91
C THR A 41 -15.97 64.35 45.62
N TYR A 42 -15.75 63.46 46.59
CA TYR A 42 -16.79 62.77 47.36
C TYR A 42 -16.72 63.15 48.83
N GLU A 43 -17.85 63.62 49.37
CA GLU A 43 -17.95 64.07 50.76
C GLU A 43 -17.63 62.93 51.76
N GLU A 44 -16.99 63.29 52.89
CA GLU A 44 -16.77 62.38 54.02
C GLU A 44 -18.07 61.63 54.39
N GLY A 45 -17.99 60.30 54.50
CA GLY A 45 -19.14 59.45 54.79
C GLY A 45 -19.90 58.93 53.56
N THR A 46 -19.54 59.35 52.34
CA THR A 46 -20.11 58.77 51.10
C THR A 46 -19.86 57.26 51.04
N GLU A 47 -20.92 56.49 50.73
CA GLU A 47 -20.85 55.02 50.66
C GLU A 47 -20.87 54.50 49.21
N ALA A 48 -19.85 53.74 48.84
CA ALA A 48 -19.77 53.03 47.57
C ALA A 48 -20.10 51.55 47.76
N ILE A 49 -21.13 51.08 47.06
CA ILE A 49 -21.62 49.69 47.14
C ILE A 49 -21.09 48.89 45.96
N TYR A 50 -20.56 47.70 46.25
CA TYR A 50 -20.03 46.76 45.27
C TYR A 50 -20.80 45.44 45.29
N LYS A 51 -21.01 44.87 44.10
CA LYS A 51 -21.50 43.50 43.88
C LYS A 51 -20.38 42.63 43.34
N CYS A 52 -20.34 41.36 43.69
CA CYS A 52 -19.37 40.44 43.08
C CYS A 52 -19.63 40.25 41.59
N ARG A 53 -18.55 40.08 40.82
CA ARG A 53 -18.63 39.63 39.42
C ARG A 53 -19.22 38.21 39.34
N PRO A 54 -19.81 37.81 38.19
CA PRO A 54 -20.23 36.43 37.96
C PRO A 54 -19.11 35.44 38.28
N GLY A 55 -19.45 34.32 38.92
CA GLY A 55 -18.48 33.33 39.43
C GLY A 55 -17.92 33.65 40.82
N TYR A 56 -18.24 34.81 41.40
CA TYR A 56 -17.85 35.19 42.77
C TYR A 56 -19.08 35.46 43.64
N ARG A 57 -18.94 35.26 44.96
CA ARG A 57 -19.98 35.52 45.96
C ARG A 57 -19.40 36.14 47.23
N SER A 58 -20.23 36.90 47.94
CA SER A 58 -19.94 37.47 49.27
C SER A 58 -21.16 37.32 50.18
N LEU A 59 -20.96 37.37 51.49
CA LEU A 59 -22.03 37.40 52.49
C LEU A 59 -22.63 38.82 52.59
N GLY A 60 -23.42 39.18 51.57
CA GLY A 60 -24.04 40.51 51.43
C GLY A 60 -23.18 41.50 50.63
N ASN A 61 -23.67 42.74 50.53
CA ASN A 61 -23.00 43.81 49.78
C ASN A 61 -21.67 44.22 50.46
N ILE A 62 -20.69 44.55 49.61
CA ILE A 62 -19.41 45.13 50.05
C ILE A 62 -19.57 46.65 49.99
N VAL A 63 -19.31 47.33 51.11
CA VAL A 63 -19.48 48.78 51.24
C VAL A 63 -18.14 49.40 51.60
N MET A 64 -17.72 50.38 50.80
CA MET A 64 -16.59 51.25 51.08
C MET A 64 -17.12 52.61 51.50
N VAL A 65 -16.54 53.23 52.52
CA VAL A 65 -16.94 54.54 53.01
C VAL A 65 -15.75 55.49 52.89
N CYS A 66 -15.98 56.70 52.40
CA CYS A 66 -14.96 57.74 52.43
C CYS A 66 -14.72 58.16 53.89
N ARG A 67 -13.50 57.96 54.40
CA ARG A 67 -13.08 58.42 55.73
C ARG A 67 -11.70 59.06 55.68
N LYS A 68 -11.61 60.31 56.14
CA LYS A 68 -10.39 61.12 56.19
C LYS A 68 -9.65 61.13 54.84
N GLY A 69 -10.39 61.38 53.76
CA GLY A 69 -9.85 61.44 52.40
C GLY A 69 -9.55 60.11 51.72
N GLU A 70 -9.73 58.96 52.41
CA GLU A 70 -9.48 57.62 51.86
C GLU A 70 -10.71 56.73 51.85
N TRP A 71 -10.81 55.86 50.84
CA TRP A 71 -11.85 54.83 50.76
C TRP A 71 -11.51 53.65 51.65
N VAL A 72 -12.27 53.45 52.73
CA VAL A 72 -12.06 52.34 53.67
C VAL A 72 -13.20 51.34 53.66
N ALA A 73 -12.89 50.05 53.80
CA ALA A 73 -13.90 48.99 53.82
C ALA A 73 -14.67 49.02 55.14
N LEU A 74 -16.00 49.19 55.08
CA LEU A 74 -16.85 49.17 56.26
C LEU A 74 -16.81 47.82 56.98
N ASN A 75 -16.72 46.73 56.20
CA ASN A 75 -16.57 45.36 56.69
C ASN A 75 -15.40 44.67 55.97
N PRO A 76 -14.15 44.76 56.48
CA PRO A 76 -12.97 44.24 55.78
C PRO A 76 -12.99 42.72 55.52
N LEU A 77 -13.79 41.97 56.28
CA LEU A 77 -13.97 40.52 56.10
C LEU A 77 -14.92 40.17 54.95
N ARG A 78 -15.75 41.11 54.49
CA ARG A 78 -16.62 40.91 53.31
C ARG A 78 -15.81 41.16 52.05
N LYS A 79 -15.30 40.08 51.49
CA LYS A 79 -14.60 40.06 50.19
C LYS A 79 -15.31 39.12 49.25
N CYS A 80 -15.22 39.38 47.95
CA CYS A 80 -15.70 38.43 46.95
C CYS A 80 -14.77 37.22 46.90
N GLN A 81 -15.34 36.04 47.13
CA GLN A 81 -14.67 34.76 47.00
C GLN A 81 -15.28 34.01 45.83
N LYS A 82 -14.52 33.11 45.21
CA LYS A 82 -15.06 32.27 44.14
C LYS A 82 -16.26 31.48 44.64
N ARG A 83 -17.25 31.30 43.77
CA ARG A 83 -18.45 30.52 44.07
C ARG A 83 -18.05 29.03 44.12
N PRO A 84 -18.41 28.29 45.19
CA PRO A 84 -18.23 26.85 45.19
C PRO A 84 -19.30 26.18 44.32
N CYS A 85 -18.89 25.29 43.41
CA CYS A 85 -19.80 24.46 42.63
C CYS A 85 -20.25 23.19 43.37
N GLY A 86 -19.60 22.87 44.50
CA GLY A 86 -19.84 21.62 45.23
C GLY A 86 -19.16 20.43 44.55
N TYR A 87 -19.34 19.25 45.14
CA TYR A 87 -18.70 18.04 44.65
C TYR A 87 -19.11 17.74 43.19
N PRO A 88 -18.16 17.51 42.26
CA PRO A 88 -18.47 17.23 40.86
C PRO A 88 -19.17 15.88 40.65
N GLY A 89 -19.25 15.01 41.66
CA GLY A 89 -19.93 13.72 41.54
C GLY A 89 -19.07 12.65 40.89
N ASP A 90 -19.23 11.42 41.38
CA ASP A 90 -18.47 10.27 40.92
C ASP A 90 -19.11 9.64 39.68
N THR A 91 -18.28 9.18 38.75
CA THR A 91 -18.72 8.28 37.68
C THR A 91 -18.54 6.82 38.13
N PRO A 92 -19.49 5.92 37.83
CA PRO A 92 -19.23 4.50 37.91
C PRO A 92 -17.99 4.13 37.09
N PHE A 93 -17.16 3.23 37.62
CA PHE A 93 -16.00 2.66 36.92
C PHE A 93 -15.01 3.69 36.34
N GLY A 94 -14.86 4.82 37.01
CA GLY A 94 -13.86 5.83 36.68
C GLY A 94 -13.56 6.72 37.87
N TYR A 95 -12.69 7.69 37.63
CA TYR A 95 -12.27 8.69 38.62
C TYR A 95 -12.12 10.04 37.93
N PHE A 96 -12.03 11.13 38.69
CA PHE A 96 -11.76 12.45 38.15
C PHE A 96 -10.56 13.10 38.82
N ASN A 97 -9.91 14.00 38.07
CA ASN A 97 -8.86 14.87 38.57
C ASN A 97 -9.27 16.32 38.36
N LEU A 98 -8.91 17.19 39.31
CA LEU A 98 -9.10 18.62 39.17
C LEU A 98 -7.91 19.26 38.44
N ILE A 99 -8.23 20.12 37.48
CA ILE A 99 -7.29 20.99 36.78
C ILE A 99 -7.67 22.44 37.09
N GLY A 100 -6.67 23.30 37.34
CA GLY A 100 -6.88 24.72 37.64
C GLY A 100 -7.14 25.04 39.13
N GLY A 101 -7.04 24.05 40.03
CA GLY A 101 -7.18 24.22 41.47
C GLY A 101 -7.30 22.90 42.23
N ASN A 102 -7.37 22.97 43.55
CA ASN A 102 -7.56 21.83 44.47
C ASN A 102 -8.89 21.92 45.26
N VAL A 103 -9.73 22.91 44.95
CA VAL A 103 -11.03 23.15 45.58
C VAL A 103 -12.09 23.26 44.50
N PHE A 104 -13.32 22.82 44.78
CA PHE A 104 -14.45 22.82 43.85
C PHE A 104 -15.08 24.22 43.70
N GLU A 105 -14.32 25.17 43.16
CA GLU A 105 -14.68 26.59 43.03
C GLU A 105 -14.57 27.11 41.60
N TYR A 106 -15.21 28.26 41.32
CA TYR A 106 -15.28 28.86 39.99
C TYR A 106 -13.93 28.88 39.24
N GLY A 107 -13.95 28.38 38.00
CA GLY A 107 -12.81 28.31 37.09
C GLY A 107 -12.00 27.00 37.15
N VAL A 108 -12.37 26.04 37.99
CA VAL A 108 -11.75 24.70 37.99
C VAL A 108 -12.45 23.74 37.03
N LYS A 109 -11.70 22.74 36.57
CA LYS A 109 -12.16 21.71 35.63
C LYS A 109 -11.98 20.32 36.23
N ALA A 110 -13.05 19.55 36.36
CA ALA A 110 -13.00 18.14 36.74
C ALA A 110 -12.91 17.29 35.47
N VAL A 111 -11.78 16.62 35.25
CA VAL A 111 -11.54 15.75 34.10
C VAL A 111 -11.67 14.30 34.54
N TYR A 112 -12.59 13.57 33.91
CA TYR A 112 -12.93 12.19 34.18
C TYR A 112 -12.07 11.26 33.33
N THR A 113 -11.68 10.14 33.94
CA THR A 113 -10.90 9.06 33.34
C THR A 113 -11.56 7.73 33.70
N CYS A 114 -11.85 6.90 32.70
CA CYS A 114 -12.44 5.59 32.91
C CYS A 114 -11.37 4.58 33.36
N ASN A 115 -11.79 3.60 34.15
CA ASN A 115 -10.93 2.50 34.57
C ASN A 115 -10.66 1.55 33.39
N GLU A 116 -9.65 0.69 33.54
CA GLU A 116 -9.34 -0.35 32.56
C GLU A 116 -10.57 -1.23 32.26
N GLY A 117 -10.86 -1.46 30.97
CA GLY A 117 -12.05 -2.18 30.50
C GLY A 117 -13.31 -1.32 30.34
N TYR A 118 -13.24 -0.01 30.57
CA TYR A 118 -14.37 0.91 30.44
C TYR A 118 -14.05 2.08 29.51
N GLN A 119 -15.04 2.54 28.75
CA GLN A 119 -14.97 3.69 27.85
C GLN A 119 -15.94 4.78 28.27
N LEU A 120 -15.65 6.02 27.87
CA LEU A 120 -16.52 7.16 28.12
C LEU A 120 -17.74 7.13 27.19
N LEU A 121 -18.93 7.25 27.77
CA LEU A 121 -20.16 7.45 27.03
C LEU A 121 -20.29 8.93 26.63
N GLY A 122 -19.93 9.23 25.37
CA GLY A 122 -19.98 10.57 24.78
C GLY A 122 -18.61 11.21 24.60
N GLU A 123 -18.57 12.43 24.06
CA GLU A 123 -17.32 13.09 23.67
C GLU A 123 -16.69 13.94 24.79
N ILE A 124 -17.48 14.39 25.77
CA ILE A 124 -17.05 15.33 26.80
C ILE A 124 -16.63 14.58 28.06
N ASN A 125 -15.32 14.51 28.31
CA ASN A 125 -14.74 13.84 29.48
C ASN A 125 -14.58 14.75 30.70
N TYR A 126 -15.17 15.94 30.71
CA TYR A 126 -14.94 16.91 31.77
C TYR A 126 -16.18 17.70 32.16
N ARG A 127 -16.09 18.32 33.33
CA ARG A 127 -17.04 19.33 33.81
C ARG A 127 -16.25 20.57 34.22
N GLU A 128 -16.75 21.76 33.89
CA GLU A 128 -16.14 23.02 34.30
C GLU A 128 -17.05 23.71 35.32
N CYS A 129 -16.46 24.28 36.36
CA CYS A 129 -17.19 25.03 37.38
C CYS A 129 -17.37 26.47 36.91
N ASP A 130 -18.54 26.73 36.34
CA ASP A 130 -18.91 28.02 35.76
C ASP A 130 -19.82 28.81 36.73
N THR A 131 -20.42 29.91 36.25
CA THR A 131 -21.18 30.86 37.08
C THR A 131 -22.37 30.23 37.79
N ASP A 132 -22.99 29.22 37.19
CA ASP A 132 -24.20 28.55 37.69
C ASP A 132 -23.95 27.15 38.27
N GLY A 133 -22.71 26.68 38.28
CA GLY A 133 -22.35 25.34 38.73
C GLY A 133 -21.54 24.60 37.68
N TRP A 134 -21.59 23.27 37.73
CA TRP A 134 -20.93 22.42 36.74
C TRP A 134 -21.65 22.49 35.38
N THR A 135 -20.89 22.66 34.30
CA THR A 135 -21.37 22.94 32.93
C THR A 135 -22.30 21.91 32.30
N ASN A 136 -22.18 20.65 32.69
CA ASN A 136 -22.83 19.50 32.07
C ASN A 136 -23.06 18.41 33.13
N ASP A 137 -23.79 17.35 32.80
CA ASP A 137 -23.98 16.20 33.68
C ASP A 137 -22.69 15.40 33.91
N ILE A 138 -22.71 14.49 34.88
CA ILE A 138 -21.58 13.61 35.19
C ILE A 138 -21.31 12.72 33.97
N PRO A 139 -20.09 12.76 33.39
CA PRO A 139 -19.72 11.84 32.31
C PRO A 139 -19.75 10.40 32.82
N ILE A 140 -20.26 9.46 32.03
CA ILE A 140 -20.49 8.06 32.44
C ILE A 140 -19.47 7.16 31.75
N CYS A 141 -18.88 6.22 32.49
CA CYS A 141 -18.08 5.14 31.91
C CYS A 141 -18.91 3.86 31.80
N GLU A 142 -18.84 3.21 30.64
CA GLU A 142 -19.50 1.93 30.36
C GLU A 142 -18.47 0.84 30.00
N GLU A 143 -18.83 -0.43 30.23
CA GLU A 143 -17.95 -1.55 29.89
C GLU A 143 -17.72 -1.59 28.37
N ILE A 144 -16.46 -1.68 27.94
CA ILE A 144 -16.10 -1.76 26.53
C ILE A 144 -16.69 -3.05 25.95
N SER A 145 -17.59 -2.88 24.99
CA SER A 145 -18.20 -4.00 24.30
C SER A 145 -18.57 -3.67 22.87
N CYS A 146 -18.39 -4.65 21.99
CA CYS A 146 -18.70 -4.53 20.57
C CYS A 146 -19.81 -5.50 20.21
N LYS A 147 -20.86 -5.00 19.54
CA LYS A 147 -21.88 -5.88 18.96
C LYS A 147 -21.30 -6.63 17.77
N SER A 148 -21.82 -7.82 17.46
CA SER A 148 -21.44 -8.54 16.24
C SER A 148 -21.50 -7.60 15.03
N PRO A 149 -20.40 -7.42 14.29
CA PRO A 149 -20.38 -6.52 13.14
C PRO A 149 -21.02 -7.17 11.92
N ASP A 150 -21.60 -6.35 11.05
CA ASP A 150 -22.09 -6.78 9.73
C ASP A 150 -20.94 -6.74 8.72
N VAL A 151 -20.60 -7.90 8.14
CA VAL A 151 -19.51 -8.01 7.16
C VAL A 151 -20.08 -7.94 5.75
N ILE A 152 -19.88 -6.80 5.09
CA ILE A 152 -20.30 -6.64 3.69
C ILE A 152 -19.49 -7.61 2.80
N HIS A 153 -20.19 -8.41 1.99
CA HIS A 153 -19.61 -9.44 1.13
C HIS A 153 -18.78 -10.52 1.86
N GLY A 154 -19.08 -10.76 3.14
CA GLY A 154 -18.51 -11.86 3.91
C GLY A 154 -19.51 -12.51 4.85
N SER A 155 -19.06 -13.51 5.59
CA SER A 155 -19.85 -14.19 6.62
C SER A 155 -19.04 -14.39 7.90
N PRO A 156 -19.66 -14.24 9.08
CA PRO A 156 -19.02 -14.54 10.36
C PRO A 156 -18.72 -16.04 10.48
N ILE A 157 -17.57 -16.38 11.06
CA ILE A 157 -17.23 -17.77 11.40
C ILE A 157 -17.82 -18.14 12.77
N SER A 158 -17.82 -17.20 13.71
CA SER A 158 -18.44 -17.34 15.03
C SER A 158 -19.44 -16.20 15.25
N GLN A 159 -20.61 -16.54 15.79
CA GLN A 159 -21.68 -15.57 16.08
C GLN A 159 -21.87 -15.45 17.59
N LYS A 160 -21.11 -14.53 18.20
CA LYS A 160 -21.38 -14.03 19.55
C LYS A 160 -22.13 -12.71 19.41
N ILE A 161 -23.15 -12.46 20.23
CA ILE A 161 -23.96 -11.22 20.10
C ILE A 161 -23.15 -9.99 20.57
N ILE A 162 -22.38 -10.16 21.65
CA ILE A 162 -21.60 -9.10 22.29
C ILE A 162 -20.19 -9.63 22.55
N TYR A 163 -19.18 -8.86 22.15
CA TYR A 163 -17.77 -9.13 22.35
C TYR A 163 -17.20 -8.16 23.39
N LYS A 164 -16.38 -8.67 24.32
CA LYS A 164 -15.65 -7.87 25.30
C LYS A 164 -14.37 -7.32 24.70
N GLU A 165 -13.78 -6.33 25.35
CA GLU A 165 -12.46 -5.80 24.97
C GLU A 165 -11.44 -6.92 24.73
N ASN A 166 -10.63 -6.77 23.67
CA ASN A 166 -9.62 -7.72 23.22
C ASN A 166 -10.13 -9.06 22.67
N GLU A 167 -11.45 -9.32 22.69
CA GLU A 167 -12.01 -10.47 21.97
C GLU A 167 -11.94 -10.28 20.46
N ARG A 168 -11.76 -11.41 19.75
CA ARG A 168 -11.60 -11.44 18.30
C ARG A 168 -12.86 -11.93 17.62
N PHE A 169 -13.30 -11.19 16.62
CA PHE A 169 -14.31 -11.59 15.66
C PHE A 169 -13.64 -12.10 14.39
N GLN A 170 -13.97 -13.32 13.98
CA GLN A 170 -13.42 -13.94 12.78
C GLN A 170 -14.50 -14.05 11.70
N TYR A 171 -14.11 -13.74 10.46
CA TYR A 171 -15.02 -13.78 9.33
C TYR A 171 -14.32 -14.30 8.08
N LYS A 172 -15.12 -14.72 7.10
CA LYS A 172 -14.66 -15.22 5.80
C LYS A 172 -15.27 -14.39 4.69
N CYS A 173 -14.47 -13.96 3.72
CA CYS A 173 -14.97 -13.27 2.54
C CYS A 173 -15.65 -14.23 1.55
N ASN A 174 -16.68 -13.73 0.85
CA ASN A 174 -17.34 -14.46 -0.21
C ASN A 174 -16.41 -14.63 -1.42
N MET A 175 -16.74 -15.58 -2.30
CA MET A 175 -15.97 -15.83 -3.52
C MET A 175 -15.87 -14.55 -4.37
N GLY A 176 -14.64 -14.18 -4.76
CA GLY A 176 -14.34 -12.96 -5.54
C GLY A 176 -13.99 -11.73 -4.70
N TYR A 177 -14.04 -11.85 -3.37
CA TYR A 177 -13.62 -10.82 -2.43
C TYR A 177 -12.45 -11.29 -1.58
N GLU A 178 -11.66 -10.35 -1.08
CA GLU A 178 -10.51 -10.58 -0.19
C GLU A 178 -10.63 -9.67 1.04
N TYR A 179 -9.94 -10.03 2.12
CA TYR A 179 -9.85 -9.16 3.29
C TYR A 179 -9.24 -7.81 2.91
N SER A 180 -9.87 -6.71 3.34
CA SER A 180 -9.34 -5.36 3.13
C SER A 180 -7.98 -5.21 3.83
N GLU A 181 -7.90 -5.73 5.05
CA GLU A 181 -6.65 -5.78 5.84
C GLU A 181 -6.42 -7.19 6.40
N ARG A 182 -7.35 -7.69 7.22
CA ARG A 182 -7.22 -8.96 7.95
C ARG A 182 -8.57 -9.66 8.13
N GLY A 183 -8.55 -11.00 8.17
CA GLY A 183 -9.75 -11.84 8.37
C GLY A 183 -10.27 -11.93 9.80
N ASP A 184 -9.74 -11.10 10.71
CA ASP A 184 -10.23 -10.96 12.07
C ASP A 184 -10.14 -9.52 12.56
N SER A 185 -11.13 -9.12 13.34
CA SER A 185 -11.23 -7.81 13.98
C SER A 185 -11.19 -7.96 15.50
N VAL A 186 -10.60 -6.99 16.19
CA VAL A 186 -10.50 -6.98 17.65
C VAL A 186 -11.44 -5.91 18.20
N CYS A 187 -12.17 -6.23 19.26
CA CYS A 187 -12.97 -5.23 19.96
C CYS A 187 -12.07 -4.32 20.79
N THR A 188 -12.16 -3.00 20.54
CA THR A 188 -11.39 -1.95 21.20
C THR A 188 -12.33 -0.90 21.80
N GLU A 189 -11.79 0.06 22.56
CA GLU A 189 -12.53 1.23 23.06
C GLU A 189 -13.14 2.12 21.96
N SER A 190 -12.65 2.01 20.71
CA SER A 190 -13.20 2.74 19.56
C SER A 190 -14.10 1.86 18.68
N GLY A 191 -14.44 0.65 19.14
CA GLY A 191 -15.17 -0.35 18.38
C GLY A 191 -14.25 -1.37 17.69
N TRP A 192 -14.70 -1.91 16.56
CA TRP A 192 -13.99 -2.96 15.82
C TRP A 192 -12.77 -2.44 15.05
N HIS A 193 -11.60 -3.01 15.32
CA HIS A 193 -10.37 -2.65 14.61
C HIS A 193 -9.51 -3.87 14.20
N PRO A 194 -9.11 -4.00 12.91
CA PRO A 194 -9.57 -3.19 11.78
C PRO A 194 -11.07 -3.44 11.50
N LEU A 195 -11.74 -2.51 10.82
CA LEU A 195 -13.15 -2.68 10.49
C LEU A 195 -13.31 -3.91 9.56
N PRO A 196 -14.15 -4.89 9.92
CA PRO A 196 -14.27 -6.12 9.15
C PRO A 196 -14.94 -5.82 7.80
N SER A 197 -14.17 -5.92 6.72
CA SER A 197 -14.61 -5.55 5.38
C SER A 197 -13.92 -6.42 4.33
N CYS A 198 -14.68 -6.81 3.31
CA CYS A 198 -14.21 -7.58 2.17
C CYS A 198 -14.21 -6.70 0.90
N GLU A 199 -13.05 -6.56 0.27
CA GLU A 199 -12.87 -5.79 -0.96
C GLU A 199 -12.94 -6.69 -2.19
N GLU A 200 -13.58 -6.21 -3.25
CA GLU A 200 -13.69 -6.95 -4.51
C GLU A 200 -12.33 -7.03 -5.20
N LYS A 201 -11.85 -8.25 -5.47
CA LYS A 201 -10.63 -8.44 -6.27
C LYS A 201 -10.98 -8.35 -7.74
N THR A 202 -10.34 -7.38 -8.40
CA THR A 202 -10.46 -7.15 -9.84
C THR A 202 -9.09 -7.16 -10.49
N CYS A 203 -9.02 -7.69 -11.72
CA CYS A 203 -7.86 -7.57 -12.57
C CYS A 203 -8.02 -6.34 -13.46
N ASN A 204 -6.96 -5.54 -13.56
CA ASN A 204 -6.89 -4.48 -14.56
C ASN A 204 -6.80 -5.09 -15.97
N ALA A 205 -7.17 -4.29 -16.98
CA ALA A 205 -6.94 -4.62 -18.38
C ALA A 205 -5.48 -5.06 -18.61
N PRO A 206 -5.24 -6.28 -19.13
CA PRO A 206 -3.88 -6.77 -19.34
C PRO A 206 -3.23 -6.07 -20.53
N TYR A 207 -1.97 -5.67 -20.36
CA TYR A 207 -1.15 -5.15 -21.45
C TYR A 207 -0.45 -6.29 -22.18
N ILE A 208 -0.88 -6.59 -23.40
CA ILE A 208 -0.34 -7.68 -24.23
C ILE A 208 0.33 -7.07 -25.48
N PRO A 209 1.64 -6.84 -25.48
CA PRO A 209 2.32 -6.34 -26.67
C PRO A 209 2.23 -7.36 -27.81
N ASN A 210 1.98 -6.89 -29.04
CA ASN A 210 1.73 -7.75 -30.20
C ASN A 210 0.61 -8.77 -29.98
N GLY A 211 -0.39 -8.43 -29.17
CA GLY A 211 -1.58 -9.24 -28.96
C GLY A 211 -2.85 -8.39 -28.87
N VAL A 212 -3.95 -8.97 -29.32
CA VAL A 212 -5.31 -8.43 -29.17
C VAL A 212 -6.12 -9.38 -28.31
N TYR A 213 -7.05 -8.90 -27.51
CA TYR A 213 -7.88 -9.75 -26.65
C TYR A 213 -9.33 -9.30 -26.59
N SER A 214 -10.20 -10.24 -26.22
CA SER A 214 -11.64 -10.02 -26.06
C SER A 214 -12.17 -10.78 -24.84
N PRO A 215 -13.16 -10.24 -24.10
CA PRO A 215 -13.75 -8.92 -24.25
C PRO A 215 -12.83 -7.79 -23.73
N LEU A 216 -12.93 -6.59 -24.34
CA LEU A 216 -12.23 -5.39 -23.87
C LEU A 216 -13.01 -4.76 -22.71
N ARG A 217 -12.45 -4.84 -21.50
CA ARG A 217 -12.96 -4.15 -20.31
C ARG A 217 -11.80 -3.47 -19.58
N ILE A 218 -12.11 -2.39 -18.86
CA ILE A 218 -11.11 -1.65 -18.05
C ILE A 218 -10.79 -2.42 -16.76
N LYS A 219 -11.81 -3.09 -16.20
CA LYS A 219 -11.70 -3.97 -15.04
C LYS A 219 -12.41 -5.29 -15.31
N HIS A 220 -11.82 -6.36 -14.80
CA HIS A 220 -12.33 -7.72 -14.90
C HIS A 220 -12.54 -8.28 -13.50
N ARG A 221 -13.69 -8.91 -13.25
CA ARG A 221 -13.99 -9.54 -11.96
C ARG A 221 -13.29 -10.88 -11.85
N THR A 222 -13.05 -11.34 -10.63
CA THR A 222 -12.55 -12.69 -10.41
C THR A 222 -13.48 -13.71 -11.08
N GLY A 223 -12.92 -14.59 -11.91
CA GLY A 223 -13.65 -15.54 -12.72
C GLY A 223 -13.86 -15.12 -14.18
N ASP A 224 -13.71 -13.82 -14.52
CA ASP A 224 -13.77 -13.36 -15.91
C ASP A 224 -12.64 -14.02 -16.72
N GLU A 225 -12.98 -14.44 -17.93
CA GLU A 225 -12.04 -15.02 -18.88
C GLU A 225 -11.89 -14.12 -20.10
N ILE A 226 -10.65 -13.91 -20.51
CA ILE A 226 -10.33 -13.27 -21.78
C ILE A 226 -9.69 -14.29 -22.71
N ARG A 227 -9.92 -14.09 -24.00
CA ARG A 227 -9.22 -14.81 -25.07
C ARG A 227 -8.37 -13.83 -25.84
N TYR A 228 -7.08 -14.13 -25.97
CA TYR A 228 -6.12 -13.29 -26.68
C TYR A 228 -5.56 -13.98 -27.92
N GLN A 229 -5.10 -13.19 -28.87
CA GLN A 229 -4.48 -13.64 -30.13
C GLN A 229 -3.25 -12.80 -30.39
N CYS A 230 -2.15 -13.45 -30.77
CA CYS A 230 -0.90 -12.78 -31.07
C CYS A 230 -0.85 -12.41 -32.55
N ILE A 231 -0.31 -11.23 -32.85
CA ILE A 231 -0.17 -10.67 -34.21
C ILE A 231 1.31 -10.64 -34.63
N ASN A 232 1.58 -10.39 -35.92
CA ASN A 232 2.94 -10.20 -36.46
C ASN A 232 3.91 -11.38 -36.22
N GLY A 233 3.42 -12.63 -36.29
CA GLY A 233 4.26 -13.84 -36.16
C GLY A 233 4.63 -14.22 -34.71
N PHE A 234 4.04 -13.57 -33.71
CA PHE A 234 4.14 -13.95 -32.30
C PHE A 234 3.15 -15.08 -31.96
N TYR A 235 3.45 -15.83 -30.90
CA TYR A 235 2.70 -16.97 -30.40
C TYR A 235 2.43 -16.87 -28.90
N PRO A 236 1.32 -17.42 -28.40
CA PRO A 236 1.06 -17.49 -26.96
C PRO A 236 2.19 -18.23 -26.25
N ALA A 237 2.71 -17.65 -25.17
CA ALA A 237 3.76 -18.33 -24.39
C ALA A 237 3.24 -19.53 -23.58
N THR A 238 1.92 -19.69 -23.49
CA THR A 238 1.25 -20.82 -22.86
C THR A 238 0.62 -21.72 -23.92
N ARG A 239 0.36 -22.99 -23.58
CA ARG A 239 -0.30 -23.95 -24.49
C ARG A 239 -1.72 -23.54 -24.93
N GLY A 240 -2.30 -22.51 -24.32
CA GLY A 240 -3.60 -21.94 -24.68
C GLY A 240 -3.55 -20.42 -24.80
N ASN A 241 -4.65 -19.86 -25.30
CA ASN A 241 -4.79 -18.44 -25.57
C ASN A 241 -5.88 -17.78 -24.71
N THR A 242 -6.18 -18.38 -23.56
CA THR A 242 -7.13 -17.87 -22.57
C THR A 242 -6.39 -17.48 -21.29
N ALA A 243 -6.87 -16.41 -20.64
CA ALA A 243 -6.42 -16.01 -19.33
C ALA A 243 -7.64 -15.75 -18.46
N LYS A 244 -7.61 -16.25 -17.22
CA LYS A 244 -8.68 -16.07 -16.24
C LYS A 244 -8.22 -15.12 -15.16
N CYS A 245 -9.06 -14.15 -14.82
CA CYS A 245 -8.81 -13.30 -13.67
C CYS A 245 -9.03 -14.09 -12.38
N THR A 246 -8.00 -14.17 -11.55
CA THR A 246 -8.03 -14.79 -10.22
C THR A 246 -7.73 -13.75 -9.15
N SER A 247 -7.79 -14.14 -7.87
CA SER A 247 -7.42 -13.26 -6.74
C SER A 247 -5.97 -12.76 -6.80
N THR A 248 -5.08 -13.44 -7.52
CA THR A 248 -3.67 -13.08 -7.69
C THR A 248 -3.36 -12.41 -9.04
N GLY A 249 -4.36 -12.21 -9.90
CA GLY A 249 -4.22 -11.57 -11.21
C GLY A 249 -4.58 -12.50 -12.37
N TRP A 250 -4.06 -12.23 -13.56
CA TRP A 250 -4.36 -13.03 -14.75
C TRP A 250 -3.57 -14.34 -14.76
N ILE A 251 -4.27 -15.47 -14.82
CA ILE A 251 -3.68 -16.81 -14.89
C ILE A 251 -4.20 -17.59 -16.12
N PRO A 252 -3.31 -18.09 -16.99
CA PRO A 252 -1.90 -17.70 -17.09
C PRO A 252 -1.77 -16.21 -17.47
N ALA A 253 -0.66 -15.58 -17.11
CA ALA A 253 -0.37 -14.21 -17.52
C ALA A 253 -0.30 -14.12 -19.05
N PRO A 254 -1.21 -13.39 -19.72
CA PRO A 254 -1.30 -13.40 -21.17
C PRO A 254 -0.10 -12.67 -21.77
N ARG A 255 0.69 -13.38 -22.57
CA ARG A 255 1.88 -12.83 -23.20
C ARG A 255 2.13 -13.48 -24.55
N CYS A 256 2.55 -12.66 -25.51
CA CYS A 256 2.93 -13.07 -26.84
C CYS A 256 4.46 -13.08 -26.95
N THR A 257 5.04 -14.21 -27.31
CA THR A 257 6.49 -14.39 -27.51
C THR A 257 6.76 -14.83 -28.94
N LEU A 258 8.00 -14.69 -29.41
CA LEU A 258 8.39 -15.27 -30.69
C LEU A 258 8.14 -16.78 -30.69
N ARG A 259 7.88 -17.35 -31.88
CA ARG A 259 7.67 -18.79 -32.03
C ARG A 259 8.85 -19.54 -31.40
N PRO A 260 8.61 -20.36 -30.36
CA PRO A 260 9.69 -21.14 -29.79
C PRO A 260 10.09 -22.24 -30.78
N CYS A 261 11.35 -22.65 -30.74
CA CYS A 261 11.79 -23.78 -31.55
C CYS A 261 11.49 -25.09 -30.81
N ASP A 262 10.75 -25.98 -31.47
CA ASP A 262 10.58 -27.36 -31.03
C ASP A 262 11.90 -28.13 -31.05
N TYR A 263 11.91 -29.36 -30.55
CA TYR A 263 13.10 -30.19 -30.58
C TYR A 263 13.64 -30.34 -32.02
N PRO A 264 14.92 -30.01 -32.29
CA PRO A 264 15.46 -30.01 -33.65
C PRO A 264 15.49 -31.43 -34.22
N ASN A 265 14.97 -31.57 -35.45
CA ASN A 265 15.07 -32.82 -36.20
C ASN A 265 16.35 -32.81 -37.05
N ILE A 266 17.44 -33.34 -36.50
CA ILE A 266 18.74 -33.42 -37.17
C ILE A 266 18.81 -34.78 -37.89
N LYS A 267 18.74 -34.77 -39.23
CA LYS A 267 18.97 -35.97 -40.04
C LYS A 267 20.46 -36.32 -40.04
N HIS A 268 20.79 -37.60 -39.92
CA HIS A 268 22.16 -38.10 -39.92
C HIS A 268 23.05 -37.45 -38.85
N GLY A 269 22.48 -37.27 -37.65
CA GLY A 269 23.14 -36.67 -36.50
C GLY A 269 22.21 -36.56 -35.29
N GLY A 270 22.68 -35.88 -34.25
CA GLY A 270 21.92 -35.70 -33.02
C GLY A 270 22.45 -34.56 -32.15
N LEU A 271 21.65 -34.15 -31.18
CA LEU A 271 22.11 -33.21 -30.15
C LEU A 271 22.99 -33.93 -29.12
N TYR A 272 24.07 -33.29 -28.69
CA TYR A 272 24.78 -33.75 -27.49
C TYR A 272 23.86 -33.64 -26.26
N TYR A 273 23.96 -34.62 -25.36
CA TYR A 273 23.16 -34.69 -24.12
C TYR A 273 21.65 -34.67 -24.37
N GLU A 274 21.17 -35.37 -25.41
CA GLU A 274 19.75 -35.42 -25.78
C GLU A 274 18.82 -35.74 -24.59
N SER A 275 19.14 -36.78 -23.81
CA SER A 275 18.29 -37.22 -22.67
C SER A 275 18.05 -36.13 -21.63
N ILE A 276 19.05 -35.27 -21.42
CA ILE A 276 18.98 -34.15 -20.47
C ILE A 276 18.26 -32.96 -21.09
N ARG A 277 18.45 -32.70 -22.39
CA ARG A 277 17.94 -31.49 -23.05
C ARG A 277 16.49 -31.62 -23.51
N ARG A 278 16.07 -32.81 -23.94
CA ARG A 278 14.73 -33.08 -24.51
C ARG A 278 13.55 -32.60 -23.65
N PRO A 279 13.55 -32.72 -22.31
CA PRO A 279 12.45 -32.23 -21.46
C PRO A 279 12.27 -30.70 -21.45
N TYR A 280 13.30 -29.94 -21.82
CA TYR A 280 13.28 -28.47 -21.77
C TYR A 280 12.84 -27.80 -23.07
N PHE A 281 12.46 -28.58 -24.09
CA PHE A 281 11.88 -28.07 -25.33
C PHE A 281 10.35 -27.93 -25.22
N PRO A 282 9.73 -26.95 -25.90
CA PRO A 282 10.33 -26.02 -26.87
C PRO A 282 11.07 -24.85 -26.21
N VAL A 283 12.05 -24.27 -26.91
CA VAL A 283 12.98 -23.25 -26.38
C VAL A 283 12.79 -21.89 -27.04
N PRO A 284 13.03 -20.76 -26.34
CA PRO A 284 12.91 -19.44 -26.93
C PRO A 284 14.01 -19.14 -27.97
N VAL A 285 13.70 -18.24 -28.90
CA VAL A 285 14.64 -17.71 -29.89
C VAL A 285 15.89 -17.13 -29.21
N GLY A 286 17.06 -17.39 -29.79
CA GLY A 286 18.38 -17.00 -29.27
C GLY A 286 19.11 -18.10 -28.50
N LYS A 287 18.44 -19.21 -28.16
CA LYS A 287 19.10 -20.41 -27.59
C LYS A 287 19.87 -21.18 -28.66
N HIS A 288 20.97 -21.80 -28.26
CA HIS A 288 21.81 -22.62 -29.15
C HIS A 288 22.25 -23.91 -28.45
N PHE A 289 22.49 -24.95 -29.22
CA PHE A 289 22.84 -26.28 -28.73
C PHE A 289 23.94 -26.90 -29.59
N SER A 290 24.87 -27.61 -28.95
CA SER A 290 25.86 -28.41 -29.65
C SER A 290 25.23 -29.68 -30.22
N TYR A 291 25.53 -29.99 -31.48
CA TYR A 291 25.11 -31.20 -32.20
C TYR A 291 26.29 -31.87 -32.88
N TYR A 292 26.13 -33.15 -33.21
CA TYR A 292 27.09 -33.93 -33.98
C TYR A 292 26.43 -34.53 -35.22
N CYS A 293 27.24 -34.85 -36.22
CA CYS A 293 26.83 -35.60 -37.40
C CYS A 293 27.35 -37.04 -37.34
N ASP A 294 26.57 -37.94 -37.92
CA ASP A 294 26.92 -39.36 -38.05
C ASP A 294 28.12 -39.55 -38.99
N GLU A 295 28.67 -40.77 -38.98
CA GLU A 295 29.75 -41.14 -39.86
C GLU A 295 29.38 -40.89 -41.34
N HIS A 296 30.33 -40.41 -42.14
CA HIS A 296 30.12 -39.98 -43.53
C HIS A 296 29.32 -38.70 -43.75
N PHE A 297 28.98 -37.98 -42.69
CA PHE A 297 28.44 -36.62 -42.74
C PHE A 297 29.40 -35.62 -42.06
N GLU A 298 29.23 -34.33 -42.38
CA GLU A 298 29.92 -33.22 -41.74
C GLU A 298 29.03 -31.99 -41.65
N THR A 299 29.35 -31.10 -40.71
CA THR A 299 28.64 -29.84 -40.50
C THR A 299 29.00 -28.81 -41.58
N PRO A 300 28.23 -27.72 -41.76
CA PRO A 300 28.59 -26.62 -42.67
C PRO A 300 29.98 -26.02 -42.38
N SER A 301 30.44 -26.08 -41.13
CA SER A 301 31.80 -25.69 -40.71
C SER A 301 32.89 -26.72 -41.03
N ARG A 302 32.57 -27.81 -41.74
CA ARG A 302 33.47 -28.91 -42.14
C ARG A 302 34.04 -29.70 -40.95
N SER A 303 33.29 -29.77 -39.85
CA SER A 303 33.61 -30.54 -38.64
C SER A 303 32.65 -31.73 -38.48
N TYR A 304 32.90 -32.62 -37.52
CA TYR A 304 31.94 -33.66 -37.12
C TYR A 304 30.88 -33.14 -36.12
N TRP A 305 31.07 -31.93 -35.60
CA TRP A 305 30.16 -31.28 -34.65
C TRP A 305 30.14 -29.76 -34.83
N ASP A 306 29.03 -29.13 -34.44
CA ASP A 306 28.85 -27.66 -34.47
C ASP A 306 27.68 -27.24 -33.55
N TYR A 307 27.29 -25.97 -33.59
CA TYR A 307 26.14 -25.41 -32.90
C TYR A 307 24.95 -25.18 -33.83
N ILE A 308 23.75 -25.49 -33.34
CA ILE A 308 22.47 -25.15 -33.97
C ILE A 308 21.79 -24.06 -33.15
N TYR A 309 21.28 -23.03 -33.82
CA TYR A 309 20.74 -21.81 -33.23
C TYR A 309 19.24 -21.71 -33.49
N CYS A 310 18.44 -21.44 -32.45
CA CYS A 310 17.03 -21.15 -32.61
C CYS A 310 16.87 -19.69 -33.05
N THR A 311 16.45 -19.49 -34.29
CA THR A 311 16.23 -18.16 -34.89
C THR A 311 14.74 -17.90 -35.07
N GLN A 312 14.38 -16.69 -35.52
CA GLN A 312 12.98 -16.34 -35.84
C GLN A 312 12.37 -17.23 -36.94
N ASN A 313 13.22 -17.78 -37.83
CA ASN A 313 12.80 -18.65 -38.93
C ASN A 313 12.92 -20.14 -38.58
N GLY A 314 13.18 -20.48 -37.31
CA GLY A 314 13.43 -21.84 -36.84
C GLY A 314 14.92 -22.13 -36.64
N TRP A 315 15.29 -23.41 -36.67
CA TRP A 315 16.66 -23.85 -36.45
C TRP A 315 17.58 -23.46 -37.61
N SER A 316 18.75 -22.90 -37.28
CA SER A 316 19.82 -22.57 -38.21
C SER A 316 21.11 -23.25 -37.76
N PRO A 317 21.85 -23.96 -38.64
CA PRO A 317 21.53 -24.22 -40.05
C PRO A 317 20.26 -25.07 -40.24
N ALA A 318 19.52 -24.82 -41.31
CA ALA A 318 18.30 -25.59 -41.64
C ALA A 318 18.61 -27.05 -42.04
N VAL A 319 19.79 -27.28 -42.63
CA VAL A 319 20.36 -28.61 -42.93
C VAL A 319 21.67 -28.74 -42.15
N PRO A 320 21.66 -29.39 -40.96
CA PRO A 320 22.84 -29.41 -40.09
C PRO A 320 23.93 -30.40 -40.52
N CYS A 321 23.57 -31.51 -41.15
CA CYS A 321 24.54 -32.54 -41.55
C CYS A 321 24.51 -32.74 -43.06
N LEU A 322 25.64 -32.48 -43.71
CA LEU A 322 25.84 -32.63 -45.15
C LEU A 322 26.69 -33.88 -45.42
N ARG A 323 26.30 -34.67 -46.42
CA ARG A 323 27.06 -35.87 -46.81
C ARG A 323 28.48 -35.49 -47.27
N LYS A 324 29.50 -36.21 -46.79
CA LYS A 324 30.89 -36.15 -47.31
C LYS A 324 31.23 -37.38 -48.14
N CYS A 325 31.26 -37.23 -49.45
CA CYS A 325 31.62 -38.31 -50.37
C CYS A 325 33.13 -38.30 -50.63
N TYR A 326 33.81 -39.41 -50.38
CA TYR A 326 35.16 -39.62 -50.88
C TYR A 326 35.07 -40.22 -52.28
N PHE A 327 35.81 -39.65 -53.22
CA PHE A 327 35.82 -40.15 -54.58
C PHE A 327 36.60 -41.48 -54.63
N PRO A 328 35.99 -42.57 -55.12
CA PRO A 328 36.61 -43.88 -55.08
C PRO A 328 37.69 -44.02 -56.16
N TYR A 329 38.48 -45.08 -56.04
CA TYR A 329 39.34 -45.52 -57.12
C TYR A 329 38.50 -46.02 -58.31
N LEU A 330 38.83 -45.54 -59.51
CA LEU A 330 38.20 -45.93 -60.76
C LEU A 330 39.02 -47.01 -61.47
N GLU A 331 38.45 -48.20 -61.58
CA GLU A 331 38.95 -49.22 -62.49
C GLU A 331 38.63 -48.82 -63.94
N ASN A 332 39.63 -48.81 -64.83
CA ASN A 332 39.51 -48.34 -66.21
C ASN A 332 39.16 -46.83 -66.36
N GLY A 333 39.60 -45.98 -65.42
CA GLY A 333 39.45 -44.51 -65.49
C GLY A 333 40.65 -43.74 -64.93
N TYR A 334 40.64 -42.43 -65.10
CA TYR A 334 41.71 -41.54 -64.62
C TYR A 334 41.50 -41.19 -63.13
N ASN A 335 42.52 -41.43 -62.31
CA ASN A 335 42.42 -41.42 -60.83
C ASN A 335 42.93 -40.14 -60.14
N GLU A 336 42.84 -38.98 -60.80
CA GLU A 336 43.32 -37.69 -60.25
C GLU A 336 42.57 -37.24 -58.98
N ASN A 337 41.31 -37.65 -58.88
CA ASN A 337 40.44 -37.30 -57.76
C ASN A 337 40.32 -38.41 -56.71
N ASN A 338 41.02 -39.53 -56.86
CA ASN A 338 40.95 -40.64 -55.92
C ASN A 338 41.25 -40.18 -54.47
N GLY A 339 40.37 -40.51 -53.54
CA GLY A 339 40.47 -40.13 -52.13
C GLY A 339 40.13 -38.67 -51.83
N ARG A 340 39.84 -37.81 -52.84
CA ARG A 340 39.38 -36.44 -52.58
C ARG A 340 37.98 -36.42 -51.98
N LYS A 341 37.78 -35.52 -51.02
CA LYS A 341 36.52 -35.32 -50.31
C LYS A 341 35.66 -34.27 -51.03
N PHE A 342 34.40 -34.60 -51.25
CA PHE A 342 33.37 -33.72 -51.78
C PHE A 342 32.21 -33.64 -50.80
N VAL A 343 31.58 -32.48 -50.68
CA VAL A 343 30.37 -32.30 -49.87
C VAL A 343 29.11 -32.38 -50.72
N GLN A 344 27.99 -32.70 -50.08
CA GLN A 344 26.69 -32.83 -50.70
C GLN A 344 26.36 -31.64 -51.61
N GLY A 345 25.92 -31.94 -52.83
CA GLY A 345 25.67 -30.97 -53.90
C GLY A 345 26.87 -30.67 -54.80
N ASN A 346 28.09 -31.10 -54.45
CA ASN A 346 29.21 -31.01 -55.38
C ASN A 346 29.10 -32.05 -56.50
N SER A 347 29.35 -31.61 -57.73
CA SER A 347 29.43 -32.45 -58.92
C SER A 347 30.84 -32.41 -59.50
N ILE A 348 31.28 -33.53 -60.06
CA ILE A 348 32.57 -33.64 -60.74
C ILE A 348 32.45 -34.47 -62.00
N GLU A 349 33.19 -34.09 -63.04
CA GLU A 349 33.32 -34.85 -64.27
C GLU A 349 34.24 -36.06 -64.06
N VAL A 350 33.84 -37.20 -64.63
CA VAL A 350 34.59 -38.46 -64.54
C VAL A 350 35.15 -38.81 -65.91
N ALA A 351 36.47 -38.84 -66.02
CA ALA A 351 37.17 -39.27 -67.21
C ALA A 351 37.48 -40.78 -67.13
N CYS A 352 36.90 -41.55 -68.05
CA CYS A 352 37.18 -42.98 -68.22
C CYS A 352 38.23 -43.22 -69.32
N HIS A 353 38.90 -44.38 -69.30
CA HIS A 353 39.80 -44.79 -70.39
C HIS A 353 39.01 -45.10 -71.68
N PRO A 354 39.66 -45.04 -72.86
CA PRO A 354 38.99 -45.31 -74.14
C PRO A 354 38.23 -46.65 -74.14
N GLY A 355 36.96 -46.62 -74.57
CA GLY A 355 36.07 -47.80 -74.58
C GLY A 355 35.24 -48.00 -73.30
N TYR A 356 35.33 -47.10 -72.32
CA TYR A 356 34.56 -47.11 -71.08
C TYR A 356 33.84 -45.77 -70.83
N SER A 357 32.66 -45.81 -70.21
CA SER A 357 31.88 -44.63 -69.81
C SER A 357 31.20 -44.85 -68.46
N LEU A 358 30.68 -43.80 -67.82
CA LEU A 358 29.77 -43.99 -66.68
C LEU A 358 28.46 -44.65 -67.12
N PRO A 359 27.68 -45.21 -66.17
CA PRO A 359 26.35 -45.73 -66.46
C PRO A 359 25.46 -44.70 -67.14
N LYS A 360 24.65 -45.14 -68.12
CA LYS A 360 23.70 -44.30 -68.86
C LYS A 360 24.33 -43.12 -69.63
N GLU A 361 25.59 -43.27 -70.07
CA GLU A 361 26.32 -42.26 -70.86
C GLU A 361 26.47 -40.89 -70.16
N GLN A 362 26.36 -40.85 -68.83
CA GLN A 362 26.61 -39.65 -68.06
C GLN A 362 28.12 -39.33 -68.05
N THR A 363 28.47 -38.05 -67.86
CA THR A 363 29.88 -37.62 -67.72
C THR A 363 30.18 -37.08 -66.33
N THR A 364 29.16 -36.75 -65.55
CA THR A 364 29.28 -36.14 -64.22
C THR A 364 28.68 -37.03 -63.13
N VAL A 365 29.34 -37.10 -61.98
CA VAL A 365 28.78 -37.67 -60.74
C VAL A 365 28.56 -36.58 -59.71
N THR A 366 27.48 -36.70 -58.93
CA THR A 366 27.13 -35.74 -57.88
C THR A 366 27.11 -36.42 -56.52
N CYS A 367 27.71 -35.79 -55.52
CA CYS A 367 27.58 -36.23 -54.13
C CYS A 367 26.18 -35.87 -53.63
N THR A 368 25.31 -36.86 -53.48
CA THR A 368 23.95 -36.71 -52.94
C THR A 368 23.92 -37.11 -51.46
N GLU A 369 22.78 -36.91 -50.78
CA GLU A 369 22.58 -37.37 -49.39
C GLU A 369 22.86 -38.89 -49.23
N ASN A 370 22.55 -39.68 -50.26
CA ASN A 370 22.74 -41.14 -50.28
C ASN A 370 24.12 -41.57 -50.82
N GLY A 371 25.05 -40.64 -51.06
CA GLY A 371 26.35 -40.89 -51.68
C GLY A 371 26.40 -40.49 -53.15
N TRP A 372 27.38 -41.03 -53.89
CA TRP A 372 27.58 -40.67 -55.30
C TRP A 372 26.46 -41.18 -56.20
N SER A 373 25.86 -40.27 -56.98
CA SER A 373 24.86 -40.60 -58.01
C SER A 373 25.20 -39.92 -59.35
N PRO A 374 25.34 -40.69 -60.45
CA PRO A 374 25.40 -42.15 -60.47
C PRO A 374 26.65 -42.68 -59.74
N PRO A 375 26.71 -43.98 -59.41
CA PRO A 375 27.93 -44.58 -58.86
C PRO A 375 29.13 -44.32 -59.79
N PRO A 376 30.28 -43.82 -59.28
CA PRO A 376 31.45 -43.50 -60.09
C PRO A 376 32.17 -44.79 -60.46
N ARG A 377 31.74 -45.41 -61.58
CA ARG A 377 32.32 -46.64 -62.13
C ARG A 377 32.38 -46.56 -63.65
N CYS A 378 33.53 -46.84 -64.23
CA CYS A 378 33.69 -46.90 -65.68
C CYS A 378 33.29 -48.28 -66.18
N ILE A 379 32.20 -48.36 -66.94
CA ILE A 379 31.69 -49.60 -67.55
C ILE A 379 32.03 -49.63 -69.04
N ARG A 380 32.34 -50.81 -69.57
CA ARG A 380 32.67 -50.97 -70.99
C ARG A 380 31.46 -50.57 -71.85
N VAL A 381 31.69 -49.68 -72.81
CA VAL A 381 30.66 -49.25 -73.77
C VAL A 381 30.39 -50.43 -74.70
N ARG A 382 29.17 -50.95 -74.70
CA ARG A 382 28.73 -51.95 -75.67
C ARG A 382 28.18 -51.21 -76.89
N PHE A 383 28.89 -51.24 -78.00
CA PHE A 383 28.33 -50.86 -79.28
C PHE A 383 27.23 -51.87 -79.63
N THR A 384 25.97 -51.47 -79.55
CA THR A 384 24.87 -52.16 -80.22
C THR A 384 24.94 -51.76 -81.70
N HIS A 385 25.33 -52.71 -82.56
CA HIS A 385 25.20 -52.57 -84.00
C HIS A 385 23.74 -52.60 -84.43
#